data_AF-X1KAR9-F1
#
_entry.id   AF-X1KAR9-F1
#
_cell.length_a   1.000
_cell.length_b   1.000
_cell.length_c   1.000
_cell.angle_alpha   90.00
_cell.angle_beta   90.00
_cell.angle_gamma   90.00
#
_symmetry.space_group_name_H-M   'P 1'
#
loop_
_entity.id
_entity.type
_entity.pdbx_description
1 polymer ?
#
loop_
_entity_poly.entity_id
_entity_poly.type
_entity_poly.pdbx_seq_one_letter_code
_entity_poly.pdbx_strand_id
1 'polypeptide(L)'
;PDGLVPGRTYYWRIDEVNDTEPNSPWKGDVWNFTLPPRTAYAPDPADAAESVDQNVDLSWTAGFGGKLHTVYFGDNFYDINNAVGGLPQGAATYFPGPLQLAQTYYWRVDEFDAIDTYKGDVWSFTTQGAVVHVDEYDAGSQVELEQGQILVVTLESNPTTGYLWEQAENQESILEQMGEAEFKPSDTDEPPLVGAGGWEIFRFKAISAGQMTLQLVYHRTWEEGVEPLKTFSCKVVVRHK
;
A
#
# COMPACT_ATOMS: atom_id res chain seq x y z
N PRO A 1 20.54 34.38 -26.41
CA PRO A 1 20.12 32.99 -26.07
C PRO A 1 19.04 33.03 -24.98
N ASP A 2 17.93 32.34 -25.19
CA ASP A 2 16.72 32.37 -24.34
C ASP A 2 16.88 31.63 -23.00
N GLY A 3 18.11 31.59 -22.46
CA GLY A 3 18.43 30.97 -21.19
C GLY A 3 18.31 29.44 -21.18
N LEU A 4 18.42 28.88 -19.98
CA LEU A 4 18.19 27.45 -19.72
C LEU A 4 16.70 27.22 -19.41
N VAL A 5 16.17 26.06 -19.83
CA VAL A 5 14.76 25.68 -19.74
C VAL A 5 14.58 24.69 -18.58
N PRO A 6 13.71 24.98 -17.61
CA PRO A 6 13.32 24.05 -16.54
C PRO A 6 12.86 22.69 -17.06
N GLY A 7 13.16 21.62 -16.32
CA GLY A 7 12.84 20.23 -16.70
C GLY A 7 13.77 19.63 -17.76
N ARG A 8 14.82 20.33 -18.19
CA ARG A 8 15.79 19.81 -19.18
C ARG A 8 17.14 19.45 -18.55
N THR A 9 17.72 18.37 -19.07
CA THR A 9 19.11 17.99 -18.84
C THR A 9 20.01 18.57 -19.91
N TYR A 10 21.05 19.27 -19.49
CA TYR A 10 22.05 19.89 -20.33
C TYR A 10 23.35 19.10 -20.24
N TYR A 11 23.99 18.87 -21.39
CA TYR A 11 25.24 18.13 -21.51
C TYR A 11 26.32 19.04 -22.06
N TRP A 12 27.53 18.95 -21.51
CA TRP A 12 28.68 19.72 -21.97
C TRP A 12 29.96 18.93 -21.75
N ARG A 13 31.00 19.23 -22.53
CA ARG A 13 32.35 18.70 -22.32
C ARG A 13 33.38 19.76 -22.67
N ILE A 14 34.59 19.60 -22.15
CA ILE A 14 35.74 20.43 -22.51
C ILE A 14 36.68 19.55 -23.36
N ASP A 15 36.96 20.00 -24.58
CA ASP A 15 37.97 19.37 -25.44
C ASP A 15 39.27 20.19 -25.34
N GLU A 16 40.39 19.53 -25.05
CA GLU A 16 41.70 20.18 -25.00
C GLU A 16 42.30 20.27 -26.41
N VAL A 17 42.78 21.46 -26.79
CA VAL A 17 43.28 21.76 -28.15
C VAL A 17 44.74 22.20 -28.09
N ASN A 18 45.57 21.56 -28.91
CA ASN A 18 46.96 21.93 -29.17
C ASN A 18 47.27 21.80 -30.68
N ASP A 19 47.52 22.93 -31.35
CA ASP A 19 47.75 23.01 -32.80
C ASP A 19 49.07 22.36 -33.26
N THR A 20 49.97 22.03 -32.33
CA THR A 20 51.26 21.40 -32.64
C THR A 20 51.23 19.87 -32.51
N GLU A 21 50.14 19.30 -31.99
CA GLU A 21 49.99 17.87 -31.73
C GLU A 21 48.99 17.23 -32.71
N PRO A 22 49.41 16.27 -33.55
CA PRO A 22 48.53 15.65 -34.56
C PRO A 22 47.30 14.93 -34.02
N ASN A 23 47.32 14.57 -32.73
CA ASN A 23 46.24 13.85 -32.06
C ASN A 23 45.27 14.77 -31.30
N SER A 24 45.49 16.10 -31.32
CA SER A 24 44.55 17.09 -30.81
C SER A 24 43.45 17.39 -31.83
N PRO A 25 42.19 17.64 -31.41
CA PRO A 25 41.77 17.86 -30.02
C PRO A 25 41.50 16.56 -29.24
N TRP A 26 41.89 16.55 -27.97
CA TRP A 26 41.56 15.47 -27.03
C TRP A 26 40.22 15.74 -26.40
N LYS A 27 39.27 14.83 -26.61
CA LYS A 27 37.92 14.97 -26.05
C LYS A 27 37.95 14.68 -24.56
N GLY A 28 37.47 15.63 -23.76
CA GLY A 28 37.28 15.42 -22.32
C GLY A 28 35.98 14.71 -22.00
N ASP A 29 35.75 14.52 -20.72
CA ASP A 29 34.55 13.87 -20.20
C ASP A 29 33.28 14.69 -20.45
N VAL A 30 32.16 14.00 -20.67
CA VAL A 30 30.85 14.63 -20.80
C VAL A 30 30.22 14.77 -19.42
N TRP A 31 29.97 16.01 -19.01
CA TRP A 31 29.23 16.37 -17.81
C TRP A 31 27.78 16.73 -18.15
N ASN A 32 26.91 16.65 -17.13
CA ASN A 32 25.53 17.07 -17.27
C ASN A 32 24.97 17.69 -15.99
N PHE A 33 23.90 18.46 -16.13
CA PHE A 33 23.05 18.91 -15.02
C PHE A 33 21.60 19.02 -15.50
N THR A 34 20.66 18.86 -14.56
CA THR A 34 19.22 19.00 -14.83
C THR A 34 18.65 20.20 -14.09
N LEU A 35 17.89 21.03 -14.79
CA LEU A 35 17.05 22.02 -14.13
C LEU A 35 15.75 21.37 -13.66
N PRO A 36 15.33 21.56 -12.40
CA PRO A 36 14.03 21.05 -11.93
C PRO A 36 12.87 21.56 -12.80
N PRO A 37 11.76 20.82 -12.92
CA PRO A 37 10.56 21.30 -13.60
C PRO A 37 9.94 22.47 -12.84
N ARG A 38 9.09 23.27 -13.50
CA ARG A 38 8.32 24.33 -12.83
C ARG A 38 7.11 23.81 -12.03
N THR A 39 6.69 22.59 -12.32
CA THR A 39 5.64 21.88 -11.58
C THR A 39 6.24 21.16 -10.37
N ALA A 40 5.38 20.85 -9.41
CA ALA A 40 5.74 19.97 -8.30
C ALA A 40 6.21 18.61 -8.84
N TYR A 41 7.15 17.97 -8.15
CA TYR A 41 7.72 16.69 -8.57
C TYR A 41 8.17 15.86 -7.36
N ALA A 42 8.52 14.60 -7.61
CA ALA A 42 8.91 13.64 -6.57
C ALA A 42 7.89 13.57 -5.42
N PRO A 43 6.64 13.15 -5.71
CA PRO A 43 5.63 12.96 -4.68
C PRO A 43 6.01 11.84 -3.71
N ASP A 44 5.57 11.99 -2.47
CA ASP A 44 5.53 10.95 -1.45
C ASP A 44 4.12 10.96 -0.83
N PRO A 45 3.34 9.86 -0.87
CA PRO A 45 3.63 8.59 -1.53
C PRO A 45 4.02 8.75 -3.00
N ALA A 46 4.93 7.88 -3.46
CA ALA A 46 5.30 7.83 -4.87
C ALA A 46 4.05 7.62 -5.74
N ASP A 47 4.09 8.14 -6.97
CA ASP A 47 2.97 7.96 -7.89
C ASP A 47 2.70 6.46 -8.15
N ALA A 48 1.42 6.10 -8.12
CA ALA A 48 0.89 4.75 -8.16
C ALA A 48 1.38 3.83 -7.01
N ALA A 49 1.82 4.39 -5.87
CA ALA A 49 2.14 3.59 -4.69
C ALA A 49 0.94 2.76 -4.22
N GLU A 50 1.22 1.55 -3.74
CA GLU A 50 0.22 0.66 -3.15
C GLU A 50 0.51 0.44 -1.66
N SER A 51 -0.51 -0.02 -0.93
CA SER A 51 -0.40 -0.34 0.49
C SER A 51 0.05 0.82 1.37
N VAL A 52 -0.42 2.03 1.05
CA VAL A 52 -0.13 3.24 1.82
C VAL A 52 -0.95 3.29 3.12
N ASP A 53 -0.34 3.76 4.21
CA ASP A 53 -0.99 3.99 5.50
C ASP A 53 -2.18 4.96 5.38
N GLN A 54 -3.23 4.77 6.18
CA GLN A 54 -4.43 5.60 6.14
C GLN A 54 -4.23 7.03 6.65
N ASN A 55 -3.20 7.25 7.46
CA ASN A 55 -2.86 8.53 8.07
C ASN A 55 -1.59 9.13 7.45
N VAL A 56 -1.35 8.83 6.18
CA VAL A 56 -0.18 9.33 5.45
C VAL A 56 -0.21 10.86 5.29
N ASP A 57 0.94 11.49 5.51
CA ASP A 57 1.20 12.85 5.08
C ASP A 57 1.70 12.84 3.64
N LEU A 58 1.04 13.60 2.76
CA LEU A 58 1.51 13.78 1.40
C LEU A 58 2.63 14.83 1.41
N SER A 59 3.70 14.60 0.66
CA SER A 59 4.76 15.58 0.45
C SER A 59 5.28 15.57 -0.97
N TRP A 60 5.87 16.67 -1.42
CA TRP A 60 6.43 16.79 -2.76
C TRP A 60 7.64 17.72 -2.73
N THR A 61 8.42 17.68 -3.80
CA THR A 61 9.42 18.72 -4.05
C THR A 61 8.80 19.86 -4.86
N ALA A 62 8.92 21.08 -4.34
CA ALA A 62 8.44 22.28 -5.00
C ALA A 62 9.09 22.48 -6.38
N GLY A 63 8.29 22.97 -7.33
CA GLY A 63 8.78 23.32 -8.66
C GLY A 63 9.81 24.45 -8.65
N PHE A 64 10.59 24.55 -9.72
CA PHE A 64 11.61 25.57 -9.90
C PHE A 64 11.00 26.99 -9.80
N GLY A 65 11.34 27.71 -8.73
CA GLY A 65 10.83 29.05 -8.46
C GLY A 65 9.51 29.10 -7.69
N GLY A 66 8.90 27.94 -7.39
CA GLY A 66 7.66 27.83 -6.62
C GLY A 66 7.76 28.52 -5.27
N LYS A 67 6.70 29.26 -4.90
CA LYS A 67 6.57 30.03 -3.66
C LYS A 67 5.40 29.54 -2.82
N LEU A 68 4.31 29.19 -3.49
CA LEU A 68 3.08 28.71 -2.87
C LEU A 68 2.57 27.53 -3.67
N HIS A 69 1.84 26.68 -2.97
CA HIS A 69 1.28 25.44 -3.51
C HIS A 69 -0.22 25.45 -3.32
N THR A 70 -0.94 24.94 -4.30
CA THR A 70 -2.37 24.63 -4.16
C THR A 70 -2.54 23.14 -4.34
N VAL A 71 -2.99 22.46 -3.28
CA VAL A 71 -3.16 21.00 -3.28
C VAL A 71 -4.62 20.64 -3.53
N TYR A 72 -4.82 19.69 -4.42
CA TYR A 72 -6.11 19.08 -4.72
C TYR A 72 -6.03 17.61 -4.36
N PHE A 73 -7.01 17.09 -3.65
CA PHE A 73 -7.05 15.73 -3.15
C PHE A 73 -8.47 15.16 -3.22
N GLY A 74 -8.62 13.91 -3.67
CA GLY A 74 -9.92 13.23 -3.76
C GLY A 74 -9.79 11.81 -4.31
N ASP A 75 -10.92 11.12 -4.48
CA ASP A 75 -10.99 9.74 -4.98
C ASP A 75 -11.37 9.65 -6.47
N ASN A 76 -11.56 10.79 -7.14
CA ASN A 76 -11.91 10.87 -8.55
C ASN A 76 -10.84 11.60 -9.37
N PHE A 77 -10.21 10.89 -10.30
CA PHE A 77 -9.18 11.45 -11.18
C PHE A 77 -9.66 12.69 -11.95
N TYR A 78 -10.88 12.67 -12.50
CA TYR A 78 -11.38 13.75 -13.33
C TYR A 78 -11.60 15.03 -12.53
N ASP A 79 -12.15 14.90 -11.33
CA ASP A 79 -12.37 16.04 -10.45
C ASP A 79 -11.02 16.68 -10.07
N ILE A 80 -10.03 15.87 -9.71
CA ILE A 80 -8.70 16.35 -9.35
C ILE A 80 -7.94 16.93 -10.55
N ASN A 81 -8.06 16.34 -11.72
CA ASN A 81 -7.43 16.86 -12.93
C ASN A 81 -8.06 18.20 -13.37
N ASN A 82 -9.36 18.41 -13.16
CA ASN A 82 -10.05 19.62 -13.62
C ASN A 82 -10.24 20.66 -12.52
N ALA A 83 -9.89 20.35 -11.28
CA ALA A 83 -10.01 21.27 -10.17
C ALA A 83 -9.23 22.57 -10.43
N VAL A 84 -9.81 23.68 -9.99
CA VAL A 84 -9.26 25.04 -10.10
C VAL A 84 -9.48 25.78 -8.79
N GLY A 85 -8.53 26.64 -8.43
CA GLY A 85 -8.59 27.40 -7.17
C GLY A 85 -8.20 26.57 -5.95
N GLY A 86 -8.42 27.08 -4.75
CA GLY A 86 -7.97 26.45 -3.51
C GLY A 86 -7.19 27.42 -2.63
N LEU A 87 -6.86 26.98 -1.41
CA LEU A 87 -6.09 27.80 -0.48
C LEU A 87 -4.59 27.63 -0.78
N PRO A 88 -3.85 28.73 -1.00
CA PRO A 88 -2.42 28.64 -1.15
C PRO A 88 -1.78 28.25 0.18
N GLN A 89 -0.83 27.33 0.14
CA GLN A 89 0.00 26.97 1.28
C GLN A 89 1.49 27.14 0.99
N GLY A 90 2.26 27.40 2.05
CA GLY A 90 3.71 27.54 1.96
C GLY A 90 4.48 26.25 2.26
N ALA A 91 3.86 25.28 2.94
CA ALA A 91 4.50 24.00 3.23
C ALA A 91 4.35 23.06 2.02
N ALA A 92 5.40 22.29 1.74
CA ALA A 92 5.38 21.25 0.72
C ALA A 92 4.86 19.90 1.27
N THR A 93 3.85 19.98 2.14
CA THR A 93 3.22 18.84 2.84
C THR A 93 1.72 19.05 2.92
N TYR A 94 0.94 17.97 2.96
CA TYR A 94 -0.51 18.04 3.09
C TYR A 94 -1.04 16.80 3.81
N PHE A 95 -1.77 17.00 4.91
CA PHE A 95 -2.47 15.94 5.61
C PHE A 95 -3.94 15.89 5.14
N PRO A 96 -4.36 14.86 4.38
CA PRO A 96 -5.73 14.74 3.88
C PRO A 96 -6.74 14.36 4.97
N GLY A 97 -6.26 13.97 6.17
CA GLY A 97 -7.09 13.31 7.18
C GLY A 97 -7.06 11.79 7.03
N PRO A 98 -7.74 11.07 7.94
CA PRO A 98 -7.78 9.60 7.90
C PRO A 98 -8.51 9.12 6.64
N LEU A 99 -7.86 8.24 5.89
CA LEU A 99 -8.35 7.71 4.62
C LEU A 99 -9.14 6.40 4.78
N GLN A 100 -9.80 5.96 3.71
CA GLN A 100 -10.48 4.66 3.64
C GLN A 100 -9.50 3.53 3.27
N LEU A 101 -9.76 2.29 3.70
CA LEU A 101 -8.94 1.12 3.33
C LEU A 101 -9.25 0.70 1.89
N ALA A 102 -8.27 0.11 1.22
CA ALA A 102 -8.39 -0.41 -0.14
C ALA A 102 -8.96 0.61 -1.15
N GLN A 103 -8.64 1.89 -0.95
CA GLN A 103 -9.15 2.99 -1.77
C GLN A 103 -7.99 3.69 -2.47
N THR A 104 -8.15 3.90 -3.78
CA THR A 104 -7.24 4.73 -4.57
C THR A 104 -7.65 6.19 -4.44
N TYR A 105 -6.69 7.03 -4.11
CA TYR A 105 -6.82 8.48 -4.07
C TYR A 105 -5.94 9.13 -5.15
N TYR A 106 -6.39 10.28 -5.63
CA TYR A 106 -5.73 11.12 -6.60
C TYR A 106 -5.43 12.47 -5.99
N TRP A 107 -4.27 13.01 -6.33
CA TRP A 107 -3.88 14.32 -5.85
C TRP A 107 -2.99 15.05 -6.84
N ARG A 108 -3.03 16.37 -6.78
CA ARG A 108 -2.30 17.26 -7.69
C ARG A 108 -1.82 18.45 -6.90
N VAL A 109 -0.65 18.96 -7.27
CA VAL A 109 -0.13 20.20 -6.69
C VAL A 109 0.15 21.20 -7.80
N ASP A 110 -0.53 22.34 -7.74
CA ASP A 110 -0.21 23.47 -8.61
C ASP A 110 0.81 24.38 -7.92
N GLU A 111 1.85 24.77 -8.66
CA GLU A 111 2.94 25.63 -8.17
C GLU A 111 2.72 27.08 -8.60
N PHE A 112 2.86 28.04 -7.68
CA PHE A 112 2.77 29.46 -7.97
C PHE A 112 4.11 30.15 -7.71
N ASP A 113 4.65 30.85 -8.73
CA ASP A 113 5.99 31.48 -8.67
C ASP A 113 5.98 33.00 -8.42
N ALA A 114 4.81 33.55 -8.01
CA ALA A 114 4.50 34.98 -7.90
C ALA A 114 4.11 35.69 -9.21
N ILE A 115 4.19 35.01 -10.36
CA ILE A 115 3.75 35.52 -11.66
C ILE A 115 2.67 34.60 -12.25
N ASP A 116 3.01 33.32 -12.39
CA ASP A 116 2.19 32.31 -13.04
C ASP A 116 1.89 31.15 -12.08
N THR A 117 0.79 30.44 -12.38
CA THR A 117 0.47 29.15 -11.76
C THR A 117 0.73 28.04 -12.77
N TYR A 118 1.55 27.07 -12.38
CA TYR A 118 1.85 25.89 -13.17
C TYR A 118 1.05 24.71 -12.65
N LYS A 119 0.11 24.23 -13.46
CA LYS A 119 -0.69 23.05 -13.15
C LYS A 119 0.21 21.82 -13.04
N GLY A 120 0.14 21.11 -11.92
CA GLY A 120 0.92 19.88 -11.71
C GLY A 120 0.37 18.66 -12.43
N ASP A 121 1.16 17.60 -12.43
CA ASP A 121 0.71 16.27 -12.80
C ASP A 121 -0.20 15.69 -11.71
N VAL A 122 -1.15 14.85 -12.11
CA VAL A 122 -2.02 14.14 -11.15
C VAL A 122 -1.33 12.85 -10.76
N TRP A 123 -1.03 12.72 -9.47
CA TRP A 123 -0.50 11.50 -8.87
C TRP A 123 -1.60 10.69 -8.21
N SER A 124 -1.33 9.42 -7.98
CA SER A 124 -2.23 8.52 -7.28
C SER A 124 -1.51 7.64 -6.27
N PHE A 125 -2.24 7.13 -5.29
CA PHE A 125 -1.81 6.03 -4.45
C PHE A 125 -3.02 5.24 -3.97
N THR A 126 -2.80 4.00 -3.55
CA THR A 126 -3.83 3.12 -2.98
C THR A 126 -3.48 2.78 -1.55
N THR A 127 -4.44 2.98 -0.64
CA THR A 127 -4.27 2.64 0.77
C THR A 127 -4.18 1.13 1.00
N GLN A 128 -3.66 0.72 2.15
CA GLN A 128 -3.59 -0.69 2.56
C GLN A 128 -4.93 -1.42 2.38
N GLY A 129 -4.83 -2.68 1.98
CA GLY A 129 -5.98 -3.55 1.75
C GLY A 129 -6.85 -3.68 3.00
N ALA A 130 -8.15 -3.90 2.80
CA ALA A 130 -9.07 -4.15 3.90
C ALA A 130 -8.95 -5.58 4.46
N VAL A 131 -8.23 -6.46 3.76
CA VAL A 131 -8.18 -7.90 4.03
C VAL A 131 -6.74 -8.40 4.02
N VAL A 132 -6.36 -9.13 5.06
CA VAL A 132 -5.09 -9.87 5.15
C VAL A 132 -5.43 -11.37 5.13
N HIS A 133 -4.77 -12.11 4.26
CA HIS A 133 -4.96 -13.56 4.13
C HIS A 133 -3.81 -14.30 4.80
N VAL A 134 -4.15 -15.36 5.53
CA VAL A 134 -3.19 -16.34 6.03
C VAL A 134 -3.71 -17.75 5.81
N ASP A 135 -2.78 -18.68 5.67
CA ASP A 135 -3.09 -20.11 5.51
C ASP A 135 -2.23 -20.98 6.43
N GLU A 136 -2.26 -22.30 6.20
CA GLU A 136 -1.50 -23.25 6.99
C GLU A 136 0.03 -23.02 7.00
N TYR A 137 0.59 -22.40 5.96
CA TYR A 137 2.01 -22.10 5.84
C TYR A 137 2.44 -20.90 6.69
N ASP A 138 1.49 -20.07 7.11
CA ASP A 138 1.71 -18.92 8.00
C ASP A 138 1.67 -19.30 9.49
N ALA A 139 1.56 -20.59 9.82
CA ALA A 139 1.54 -21.05 11.20
C ALA A 139 2.82 -20.61 11.96
N GLY A 140 2.62 -19.96 13.10
CA GLY A 140 3.66 -19.40 13.96
C GLY A 140 4.12 -17.98 13.58
N SER A 141 3.62 -17.41 12.48
CA SER A 141 3.97 -16.06 12.04
C SER A 141 3.38 -14.96 12.92
N GLN A 142 3.88 -13.73 12.73
CA GLN A 142 3.25 -12.52 13.21
C GLN A 142 2.48 -11.85 12.06
N VAL A 143 1.19 -11.64 12.27
CA VAL A 143 0.27 -10.94 11.37
C VAL A 143 0.01 -9.55 11.94
N GLU A 144 0.27 -8.52 11.15
CA GLU A 144 -0.03 -7.14 11.50
C GLU A 144 -1.34 -6.70 10.86
N LEU A 145 -2.20 -6.07 11.65
CA LEU A 145 -3.49 -5.53 11.23
C LEU A 145 -3.63 -4.10 11.76
N GLU A 146 -4.45 -3.31 11.10
CA GLU A 146 -5.02 -2.07 11.61
C GLU A 146 -6.46 -2.29 12.05
N GLN A 147 -6.91 -1.53 13.05
CA GLN A 147 -8.29 -1.62 13.54
C GLN A 147 -9.29 -1.42 12.39
N GLY A 148 -10.15 -2.41 12.16
CA GLY A 148 -11.14 -2.45 11.09
C GLY A 148 -10.79 -3.37 9.92
N GLN A 149 -9.51 -3.78 9.76
CA GLN A 149 -9.13 -4.79 8.78
C GLN A 149 -9.72 -6.18 9.11
N ILE A 150 -9.82 -7.01 8.07
CA ILE A 150 -10.32 -8.37 8.16
C ILE A 150 -9.14 -9.32 7.96
N LEU A 151 -8.88 -10.18 8.94
CA LEU A 151 -8.02 -11.33 8.79
C LEU A 151 -8.84 -12.51 8.26
N VAL A 152 -8.43 -13.07 7.13
CA VAL A 152 -9.02 -14.27 6.54
C VAL A 152 -8.05 -15.43 6.71
N VAL A 153 -8.45 -16.44 7.48
CA VAL A 153 -7.66 -17.66 7.69
C VAL A 153 -8.27 -18.77 6.84
N THR A 154 -7.47 -19.38 5.96
CA THR A 154 -7.91 -20.49 5.09
C THR A 154 -7.15 -21.76 5.46
N LEU A 155 -7.84 -22.77 5.98
CA LEU A 155 -7.22 -24.02 6.43
C LEU A 155 -7.80 -25.22 5.70
N GLU A 156 -6.97 -26.20 5.37
CA GLU A 156 -7.47 -27.46 4.82
C GLU A 156 -8.42 -28.15 5.81
N SER A 157 -9.57 -28.60 5.33
CA SER A 157 -10.59 -29.29 6.13
C SER A 157 -11.26 -30.40 5.31
N ASN A 158 -11.56 -31.53 5.96
CA ASN A 158 -12.38 -32.59 5.36
C ASN A 158 -13.59 -32.91 6.25
N PRO A 159 -14.75 -32.26 6.00
CA PRO A 159 -15.96 -32.43 6.80
C PRO A 159 -16.48 -33.87 6.86
N THR A 160 -16.17 -34.70 5.85
CA THR A 160 -16.65 -36.09 5.80
C THR A 160 -16.01 -37.01 6.85
N THR A 161 -14.93 -36.54 7.50
CA THR A 161 -14.23 -37.26 8.57
C THR A 161 -14.79 -36.97 9.97
N GLY A 162 -15.71 -36.02 10.07
CA GLY A 162 -16.26 -35.54 11.33
C GLY A 162 -15.41 -34.50 12.07
N TYR A 163 -14.24 -34.17 11.54
CA TYR A 163 -13.38 -33.11 12.10
C TYR A 163 -13.79 -31.74 11.55
N LEU A 164 -13.72 -30.73 12.41
CA LEU A 164 -13.93 -29.33 12.07
C LEU A 164 -12.90 -28.46 12.78
N TRP A 165 -12.63 -27.28 12.21
CA TRP A 165 -11.81 -26.27 12.87
C TRP A 165 -12.66 -25.44 13.83
N GLU A 166 -12.17 -25.23 15.04
CA GLU A 166 -12.81 -24.38 16.05
C GLU A 166 -11.78 -23.41 16.64
N GLN A 167 -12.24 -22.23 17.05
CA GLN A 167 -11.40 -21.28 17.78
C GLN A 167 -11.21 -21.77 19.22
N ALA A 168 -9.96 -21.81 19.69
CA ALA A 168 -9.70 -22.07 21.10
C ALA A 168 -10.27 -20.90 21.96
N GLU A 169 -10.95 -21.22 23.07
CA GLU A 169 -11.56 -20.22 23.96
C GLU A 169 -10.53 -19.16 24.40
N ASN A 170 -10.84 -17.89 24.12
CA ASN A 170 -10.06 -16.74 24.58
C ASN A 170 -11.00 -15.78 25.35
N GLN A 171 -10.60 -15.41 26.58
CA GLN A 171 -11.43 -14.61 27.49
C GLN A 171 -11.55 -13.13 27.10
N GLU A 172 -10.57 -12.60 26.36
CA GLU A 172 -10.59 -11.27 25.75
C GLU A 172 -9.97 -11.37 24.35
N SER A 173 -10.69 -10.90 23.33
CA SER A 173 -10.24 -10.96 21.93
C SER A 173 -10.19 -9.56 21.32
N ILE A 174 -9.08 -9.26 20.65
CA ILE A 174 -8.93 -8.06 19.80
C ILE A 174 -9.50 -8.27 18.39
N LEU A 175 -10.00 -9.48 18.13
CA LEU A 175 -10.62 -9.94 16.90
C LEU A 175 -12.07 -10.38 17.16
N GLU A 176 -12.98 -10.00 16.27
CA GLU A 176 -14.36 -10.49 16.25
C GLU A 176 -14.56 -11.43 15.06
N GLN A 177 -14.91 -12.69 15.30
CA GLN A 177 -15.23 -13.62 14.22
C GLN A 177 -16.53 -13.18 13.52
N MET A 178 -16.47 -13.07 12.21
CA MET A 178 -17.58 -12.65 11.37
C MET A 178 -18.39 -13.87 10.92
N GLY A 179 -19.34 -14.30 11.76
CA GLY A 179 -20.21 -15.45 11.48
C GLY A 179 -19.50 -16.81 11.64
N GLU A 180 -20.17 -17.86 11.20
CA GLU A 180 -19.61 -19.22 11.20
C GLU A 180 -18.53 -19.37 10.13
N ALA A 181 -17.63 -20.35 10.32
CA ALA A 181 -16.62 -20.67 9.31
C ALA A 181 -17.28 -21.17 8.02
N GLU A 182 -16.79 -20.70 6.88
CA GLU A 182 -17.32 -21.09 5.58
C GLU A 182 -16.50 -22.26 5.02
N PHE A 183 -17.17 -23.35 4.62
CA PHE A 183 -16.51 -24.45 3.91
C PHE A 183 -16.59 -24.24 2.40
N LYS A 184 -15.43 -24.24 1.75
CA LYS A 184 -15.30 -24.23 0.29
C LYS A 184 -14.72 -25.57 -0.18
N PRO A 185 -15.43 -26.38 -0.99
CA PRO A 185 -14.87 -27.62 -1.54
C PRO A 185 -13.68 -27.35 -2.47
N SER A 186 -12.83 -28.34 -2.68
CA SER A 186 -11.69 -28.27 -3.60
C SER A 186 -12.12 -27.86 -5.01
N ASP A 187 -11.61 -26.73 -5.53
CA ASP A 187 -11.79 -26.31 -6.92
C ASP A 187 -10.93 -27.19 -7.82
N THR A 188 -11.50 -28.31 -8.28
CA THR A 188 -10.92 -29.15 -9.32
C THR A 188 -11.73 -29.00 -10.61
N ASP A 189 -11.07 -29.03 -11.77
CA ASP A 189 -11.74 -29.10 -13.09
C ASP A 189 -12.60 -30.38 -13.25
N GLU A 190 -12.44 -31.34 -12.33
CA GLU A 190 -13.27 -32.53 -12.22
C GLU A 190 -14.45 -32.32 -11.27
N PRO A 191 -15.62 -32.94 -11.54
CA PRO A 191 -16.77 -32.88 -10.64
C PRO A 191 -16.36 -33.28 -9.21
N PRO A 192 -16.80 -32.54 -8.19
CA PRO A 192 -16.35 -32.75 -6.81
C PRO A 192 -16.63 -34.20 -6.40
N LEU A 193 -15.55 -34.94 -6.10
CA LEU A 193 -15.64 -36.32 -5.65
C LEU A 193 -16.34 -36.35 -4.28
N VAL A 194 -17.28 -37.28 -4.11
CA VAL A 194 -17.92 -37.52 -2.80
C VAL A 194 -16.84 -37.92 -1.81
N GLY A 195 -16.66 -37.13 -0.74
CA GLY A 195 -15.61 -37.35 0.26
C GLY A 195 -14.34 -36.50 0.08
N ALA A 196 -14.25 -35.70 -0.98
CA ALA A 196 -13.13 -34.77 -1.16
C ALA A 196 -13.11 -33.73 -0.03
N GLY A 197 -11.90 -33.41 0.43
CA GLY A 197 -11.68 -32.28 1.32
C GLY A 197 -11.90 -30.94 0.63
N GLY A 198 -11.67 -29.88 1.36
CA GLY A 198 -11.71 -28.51 0.87
C GLY A 198 -11.01 -27.60 1.87
N TRP A 199 -11.48 -26.38 1.94
CA TRP A 199 -10.95 -25.36 2.83
C TRP A 199 -12.04 -24.85 3.75
N GLU A 200 -11.66 -24.60 4.99
CA GLU A 200 -12.47 -23.91 5.98
C GLU A 200 -11.91 -22.49 6.14
N ILE A 201 -12.80 -21.51 5.96
CA ILE A 201 -12.46 -20.09 5.84
C ILE A 201 -13.04 -19.36 7.04
N PHE A 202 -12.16 -18.81 7.87
CA PHE A 202 -12.51 -17.95 8.98
C PHE A 202 -12.29 -16.49 8.60
N ARG A 203 -13.18 -15.61 9.06
CA ARG A 203 -13.06 -14.17 8.87
C ARG A 203 -13.10 -13.49 10.22
N PHE A 204 -12.08 -12.71 10.54
CA PHE A 204 -11.95 -12.01 11.80
C PHE A 204 -11.81 -10.52 11.56
N LYS A 205 -12.70 -9.72 12.11
CA LYS A 205 -12.57 -8.26 12.10
C LYS A 205 -11.68 -7.80 13.26
N ALA A 206 -10.67 -7.00 12.98
CA ALA A 206 -9.87 -6.35 14.01
C ALA A 206 -10.69 -5.25 14.69
N ILE A 207 -11.06 -5.43 15.97
CA ILE A 207 -11.99 -4.55 16.68
C ILE A 207 -11.32 -3.64 17.70
N SER A 208 -10.11 -3.94 18.15
CA SER A 208 -9.35 -3.11 19.09
C SER A 208 -7.85 -3.27 18.88
N ALA A 209 -7.09 -2.24 19.20
CA ALA A 209 -5.63 -2.31 19.17
C ALA A 209 -5.11 -3.19 20.32
N GLY A 210 -4.02 -3.91 20.07
CA GLY A 210 -3.43 -4.82 21.03
C GLY A 210 -2.67 -5.95 20.35
N GLN A 211 -2.31 -6.98 21.12
CA GLN A 211 -1.72 -8.20 20.58
C GLN A 211 -2.38 -9.42 21.20
N MET A 212 -2.61 -10.45 20.40
CA MET A 212 -3.14 -11.74 20.85
C MET A 212 -2.50 -12.89 20.08
N THR A 213 -2.66 -14.10 20.58
CA THR A 213 -2.41 -15.32 19.80
C THR A 213 -3.77 -15.84 19.33
N LEU A 214 -3.98 -15.84 18.01
CA LEU A 214 -5.11 -16.55 17.41
C LEU A 214 -4.72 -18.02 17.33
N GLN A 215 -5.57 -18.89 17.89
CA GLN A 215 -5.39 -20.33 17.84
C GLN A 215 -6.67 -21.00 17.36
N LEU A 216 -6.54 -21.82 16.32
CA LEU A 216 -7.58 -22.67 15.77
C LEU A 216 -7.16 -24.12 15.97
N VAL A 217 -8.10 -24.97 16.36
CA VAL A 217 -7.87 -26.39 16.65
C VAL A 217 -8.76 -27.25 15.76
N TYR A 218 -8.19 -28.33 15.21
CA TYR A 218 -8.90 -29.26 14.34
C TYR A 218 -9.23 -30.53 15.11
N HIS A 219 -10.49 -30.71 15.49
CA HIS A 219 -10.91 -31.84 16.32
C HIS A 219 -12.35 -32.26 16.02
N ARG A 220 -12.79 -33.33 16.70
CA ARG A 220 -14.19 -33.76 16.70
C ARG A 220 -14.87 -33.18 17.93
N THR A 221 -16.00 -32.53 17.74
CA THR A 221 -16.72 -31.83 18.83
C THR A 221 -17.35 -32.76 19.86
N TRP A 222 -17.47 -34.06 19.58
CA TRP A 222 -18.02 -35.07 20.50
C TRP A 222 -16.97 -35.90 21.23
N GLU A 223 -15.68 -35.69 20.98
CA GLU A 223 -14.58 -36.39 21.66
C GLU A 223 -14.02 -35.51 22.78
N GLU A 224 -14.41 -35.77 24.03
CA GLU A 224 -13.91 -35.03 25.19
C GLU A 224 -12.49 -35.46 25.58
N GLY A 225 -11.62 -34.48 25.89
CA GLY A 225 -10.28 -34.73 26.43
C GLY A 225 -9.27 -35.30 25.43
N VAL A 226 -9.59 -35.29 24.13
CA VAL A 226 -8.69 -35.72 23.06
C VAL A 226 -7.92 -34.51 22.52
N GLU A 227 -6.61 -34.67 22.32
CA GLU A 227 -5.79 -33.61 21.72
C GLU A 227 -6.22 -33.34 20.26
N PRO A 228 -6.24 -32.07 19.81
CA PRO A 228 -6.56 -31.75 18.43
C PRO A 228 -5.62 -32.43 17.44
N LEU A 229 -6.16 -32.88 16.30
CA LEU A 229 -5.36 -33.51 15.24
C LEU A 229 -4.40 -32.52 14.57
N LYS A 230 -4.86 -31.28 14.39
CA LYS A 230 -4.05 -30.16 13.89
C LYS A 230 -4.31 -28.92 14.74
N THR A 231 -3.34 -28.02 14.76
CA THR A 231 -3.49 -26.70 15.37
C THR A 231 -2.88 -25.67 14.42
N PHE A 232 -3.59 -24.59 14.18
CA PHE A 232 -3.07 -23.38 13.55
C PHE A 232 -2.95 -22.30 14.61
N SER A 233 -1.84 -21.56 14.60
CA SER A 233 -1.62 -20.46 15.54
C SER A 233 -0.85 -19.35 14.85
N CYS A 234 -1.24 -18.11 15.04
CA CYS A 234 -0.44 -16.95 14.66
C CYS A 234 -0.52 -15.85 15.73
N LYS A 235 0.52 -15.04 15.83
CA LYS A 235 0.51 -13.84 16.67
C LYS A 235 -0.14 -12.71 15.87
N VAL A 236 -1.22 -12.15 16.37
CA VAL A 236 -1.90 -11.02 15.75
C VAL A 236 -1.56 -9.74 16.50
N VAL A 237 -1.10 -8.73 15.79
CA VAL A 237 -0.82 -7.38 16.33
C VAL A 237 -1.73 -6.39 15.62
N VAL A 238 -2.69 -5.83 16.35
CA VAL A 238 -3.60 -4.79 15.84
C VAL A 238 -3.10 -3.42 16.28
N ARG A 239 -2.85 -2.52 15.34
CA ARG A 239 -2.50 -1.12 15.59
C ARG A 239 -3.74 -0.24 15.66
N HIS A 240 -3.63 0.89 16.36
CA HIS A 240 -4.67 1.91 16.36
C HIS A 240 -4.87 2.48 14.96
N LYS A 241 -6.10 2.89 14.70
CA LYS A 241 -6.45 3.77 13.59
C LYS A 241 -6.05 5.21 13.90
#